data_AF-A0A1A8LKH6-F1
#
_entry.id   AF-A0A1A8LKH6-F1
#
_cell.length_a   1.000
_cell.length_b   1.000
_cell.length_c   1.000
_cell.angle_alpha   90.00
_cell.angle_beta   90.00
_cell.angle_gamma   90.00
#
_symmetry.space_group_name_H-M   'P 1'
#
loop_
_entity.id
_entity.type
_entity.pdbx_description
1 polymer ?
#
loop_
_entity_poly.entity_id
_entity_poly.type
_entity_poly.pdbx_seq_one_letter_code
_entity_poly.pdbx_strand_id
1 'polypeptide(L)' 'MKHGVVGIRGVKSGLYLCMSSGGLAYAAEQFDDDCLFKENLLENHYTTYSSVSYPGNYLALSHRGQAVDQKLDQRRENN' A
#
# COMPACT_ATOMS: atom_id res chain seq x y z
N MET A 1 3.93 -2.34 -18.82
CA MET A 1 3.11 -2.24 -17.58
C MET A 1 3.47 -3.42 -16.69
N LYS A 2 3.72 -3.20 -15.40
CA LYS A 2 3.94 -4.31 -14.45
C LYS A 2 2.56 -4.82 -14.02
N HIS A 3 2.30 -6.12 -14.21
CA HIS A 3 1.06 -6.74 -13.73
C HIS A 3 1.02 -6.69 -12.19
N GLY A 4 -0.18 -6.49 -11.63
CA GLY A 4 -0.37 -6.40 -10.18
C GLY A 4 0.23 -5.15 -9.53
N VAL A 5 0.53 -4.10 -10.30
CA VAL A 5 0.93 -2.80 -9.76
C VAL A 5 -0.15 -1.77 -10.04
N VAL A 6 -0.58 -1.05 -9.01
CA VAL A 6 -1.71 -0.11 -9.06
C VAL A 6 -1.35 1.23 -8.41
N GLY A 7 -2.03 2.28 -8.86
CA GLY A 7 -2.13 3.55 -8.14
C GLY A 7 -3.54 3.72 -7.61
N ILE A 8 -3.68 4.23 -6.38
CA ILE A 8 -4.98 4.39 -5.71
C ILE A 8 -5.30 5.88 -5.63
N ARG A 9 -6.45 6.30 -6.17
CA ARG A 9 -6.88 7.71 -6.18
C ARG A 9 -8.24 7.89 -5.52
N GLY A 10 -8.34 8.83 -4.58
CA GLY A 10 -9.61 9.23 -4.00
C GLY A 10 -10.43 10.07 -4.98
N VAL A 11 -11.56 9.56 -5.46
CA VAL A 11 -12.40 10.24 -6.47
C VAL A 11 -12.85 11.62 -5.99
N LYS A 12 -13.28 11.73 -4.72
CA LYS A 12 -13.80 12.99 -4.17
C LYS A 12 -12.70 14.03 -3.91
N SER A 13 -11.55 13.61 -3.39
CA SER A 13 -10.44 14.52 -3.06
C SER A 13 -9.55 14.83 -4.27
N GLY A 14 -9.53 13.94 -5.27
CA GLY A 14 -8.60 14.00 -6.38
C GLY A 14 -7.16 13.62 -6.02
N LEU A 15 -6.89 13.25 -4.76
CA LEU A 15 -5.56 12.91 -4.24
C LEU A 15 -5.23 11.44 -4.46
N TYR A 16 -3.95 11.16 -4.64
CA TYR A 16 -3.38 9.81 -4.66
C TYR A 16 -3.02 9.37 -3.26
N LEU A 17 -3.24 8.09 -2.96
CA LEU A 17 -2.69 7.44 -1.79
C LEU A 17 -1.23 7.09 -2.10
N CYS A 18 -0.32 7.47 -1.22
CA CYS A 18 1.11 7.24 -1.35
C CYS A 18 1.68 6.80 0.01
N MET A 19 2.89 6.27 0.02
CA MET A 19 3.52 5.74 1.23
C MET A 19 4.95 6.22 1.34
N SER A 20 5.28 6.83 2.48
CA SER A 20 6.64 7.31 2.74
C SER A 20 7.59 6.14 2.98
N SER A 21 8.90 6.38 2.90
CA SER A 21 9.93 5.40 3.25
C SER A 21 9.80 4.84 4.67
N GLY A 22 9.21 5.61 5.58
CA GLY A 22 8.85 5.20 6.94
C GLY A 22 7.59 4.33 7.04
N GLY A 23 7.00 3.90 5.92
CA GLY A 23 5.83 3.02 5.88
C GLY A 23 4.49 3.71 6.19
N LEU A 24 4.49 5.02 6.47
CA LEU A 24 3.26 5.76 6.73
C LEU A 24 2.57 6.17 5.42
N ALA A 25 1.29 5.86 5.32
CA ALA A 25 0.42 6.27 4.24
C ALA A 25 0.04 7.76 4.34
N TYR A 26 0.04 8.47 3.22
CA TYR A 26 -0.37 9.87 3.10
C TYR A 26 -1.09 10.12 1.78
N ALA A 27 -1.76 11.27 1.68
CA ALA A 27 -2.43 11.70 0.45
C ALA A 27 -1.59 12.77 -0.27
N ALA A 28 -1.46 12.67 -1.60
CA ALA A 28 -0.68 13.59 -2.42
C ALA A 28 -1.44 14.06 -3.65
N GLU A 29 -1.21 15.31 -4.08
CA GLU A 29 -1.73 15.84 -5.34
C GLU A 29 -0.94 15.32 -6.54
N GLN A 30 0.39 15.29 -6.40
CA GLN A 30 1.31 14.80 -7.42
C GLN A 30 1.43 13.28 -7.34
N PHE A 31 1.39 12.62 -8.50
CA PHE A 31 1.66 11.19 -8.60
C PHE A 31 3.16 10.96 -8.79
N ASP A 32 3.72 10.05 -7.99
CA ASP A 32 5.11 9.60 -8.06
C ASP A 32 5.23 8.11 -7.69
N ASP A 33 6.46 7.63 -7.56
CA ASP A 33 6.75 6.22 -7.25
C ASP A 33 6.29 5.79 -5.84
N ASP A 34 6.12 6.72 -4.90
CA ASP A 34 5.59 6.41 -3.56
C ASP A 34 4.09 6.09 -3.60
N CYS A 35 3.41 6.40 -4.71
CA CYS A 35 1.99 6.14 -4.95
C CYS A 35 1.71 4.82 -5.67
N LEU A 36 2.76 4.03 -5.96
CA LEU A 36 2.66 2.73 -6.61
C LEU A 36 2.67 1.58 -5.58
N PHE A 37 1.66 0.72 -5.66
CA PHE A 37 1.51 -0.44 -4.79
C PHE A 37 1.45 -1.73 -5.59
N LYS A 38 2.03 -2.81 -5.04
CA LYS A 38 1.77 -4.18 -5.49
C LYS A 38 0.46 -4.66 -4.87
N GLU A 39 -0.49 -5.02 -5.72
CA GLU A 39 -1.76 -5.63 -5.36
C GLU A 39 -1.62 -7.16 -5.37
N ASN A 40 -1.95 -7.81 -4.25
CA ASN A 40 -1.95 -9.27 -4.15
C ASN A 40 -3.28 -9.75 -3.55
N LEU A 41 -3.91 -10.74 -4.20
CA LEU A 41 -5.08 -11.42 -3.66
C LEU A 41 -4.62 -12.59 -2.78
N LEU A 42 -5.01 -12.57 -1.50
CA LEU A 42 -4.71 -13.61 -0.54
C LEU A 42 -5.70 -14.79 -0.66
N GLU A 43 -5.33 -15.94 -0.09
CA GLU A 43 -6.18 -17.14 -0.06
C GLU A 43 -7.52 -16.91 0.65
N ASN A 44 -7.56 -16.00 1.64
CA ASN A 44 -8.78 -15.62 2.34
C ASN A 44 -9.66 -14.61 1.56
N HIS A 45 -9.34 -14.37 0.28
CA HIS A 45 -10.03 -13.46 -0.64
C HIS A 45 -9.96 -11.97 -0.27
N TYR A 46 -9.08 -11.58 0.65
CA TYR A 46 -8.73 -10.19 0.87
C TYR A 46 -7.54 -9.77 0.00
N THR A 47 -7.46 -8.49 -0.31
CA THR A 47 -6.38 -7.92 -1.09
C THR A 47 -5.39 -7.18 -0.19
N THR A 48 -4.09 -7.42 -0.39
CA THR A 48 -3.02 -6.63 0.23
C THR A 48 -2.39 -5.67 -0.77
N TYR A 49 -1.90 -4.56 -0.23
CA TYR A 49 -1.18 -3.55 -0.99
C TYR A 49 0.14 -3.27 -0.29
N SER A 50 1.26 -3.53 -0.98
CA SER A 50 2.61 -3.22 -0.48
C SER A 50 3.32 -2.20 -1.36
N SER A 51 4.19 -1.38 -0.77
CA SER A 51 4.93 -0.39 -1.54
C SER A 51 5.82 -1.04 -2.60
N VAL A 52 5.81 -0.48 -3.81
CA VAL A 52 6.77 -0.87 -4.87
C VAL A 52 8.17 -0.38 -4.52
N SER A 53 8.29 0.85 -4.03
CA SER A 53 9.55 1.53 -3.68
C SER A 53 10.16 1.03 -2.38
N TYR A 54 9.33 0.58 -1.44
CA TYR A 54 9.75 0.11 -0.11
C TYR A 54 9.22 -1.30 0.18
N PRO A 55 9.83 -2.34 -0.41
CA PRO A 55 9.39 -3.73 -0.24
C PRO A 55 9.30 -4.14 1.24
N GLY A 56 8.20 -4.79 1.62
CA GLY A 56 7.94 -5.19 2.99
C GLY A 56 7.09 -4.21 3.79
N ASN A 57 6.87 -2.99 3.29
CA ASN A 57 5.91 -2.04 3.86
C ASN A 57 4.52 -2.24 3.24
N TYR A 58 3.48 -2.34 4.07
CA TYR A 58 2.10 -2.62 3.67
C TYR A 58 1.14 -1.52 4.12
N LEU A 59 0.10 -1.28 3.33
CA LEU A 59 -1.01 -0.46 3.77
C LEU A 59 -1.77 -1.21 4.86
N ALA A 60 -1.92 -0.58 6.01
CA ALA A 60 -2.65 -1.12 7.15
C ALA A 60 -3.36 -0.03 7.94
N LEU A 61 -4.48 -0.40 8.55
CA LEU A 61 -5.21 0.41 9.51
C LEU A 61 -5.21 -0.32 10.85
N SER A 62 -5.01 0.42 11.93
CA SER A 62 -5.22 -0.08 13.28
C SER A 62 -6.70 -0.35 13.53
N HIS A 63 -7.00 -1.09 14.61
CA HIS A 63 -8.37 -1.32 15.06
C HIS A 63 -9.13 0.00 15.41
N ARG A 64 -8.41 1.12 15.54
CA ARG A 64 -8.98 2.47 15.78
C ARG A 64 -9.19 3.25 14.48
N GLY A 65 -8.92 2.65 13.33
CA GLY A 65 -9.02 3.28 12.00
C GLY A 65 -7.86 4.22 11.66
N GLN A 66 -6.74 4.14 12.37
CA GLN A 66 -5.56 4.98 12.10
C GLN A 66 -4.61 4.26 11.14
N ALA A 67 -4.04 4.98 10.18
CA ALA A 67 -2.94 4.45 9.36
C ALA A 67 -1.73 4.14 10.25
N VAL A 68 -1.13 2.97 10.04
CA VAL A 68 0.05 2.51 10.78
C VAL A 68 1.17 2.15 9.80
N ASP A 69 2.42 2.36 10.21
CA ASP A 69 3.58 1.73 9.56
C ASP A 69 3.51 0.23 9.85
N GLN A 70 3.20 -0.56 8.82
CA GLN A 70 3.16 -2.02 8.90
C GLN A 70 4.26 -2.63 8.04
N LYS A 71 5.23 -3.24 8.71
CA LYS A 71 6.28 -4.06 8.09
C LYS A 71 5.96 -5.54 8.26
N LEU A 72 5.87 -6.27 7.16
CA LEU A 72 5.75 -7.73 7.19
C LEU A 72 7.01 -8.36 6.60
N ASP A 73 7.50 -9.41 7.27
CA ASP A 73 8.49 -10.31 6.68
C ASP A 73 7.75 -11.16 5.64
N GLN A 74 8.12 -11.00 4.36
CA GLN A 74 7.54 -11.74 3.23
C GLN A 74 7.60 -13.27 3.41
N ARG A 75 8.47 -13.79 4.28
CA ARG A 75 8.50 -15.23 4.62
C ARG A 75 7.27 -15.73 5.37
N ARG A 76 6.47 -14.85 5.98
CA ARG A 76 5.25 -15.21 6.69
C ARG A 76 4.01 -15.28 5.78
N GLU A 77 4.07 -14.75 4.56
CA GLU A 77 2.93 -14.74 3.64
C GLU A 77 2.80 -16.02 2.80
N ASN A 78 3.84 -16.87 2.77
CA ASN A 78 3.90 -18.10 1.96
C ASN A 78 3.77 -19.39 2.78
N ASN A 79 3.24 -19.34 4.01
CA ASN A 79 3.22 -20.46 4.95
C ASN A 79 1.87 -20.60 5.64
#